data_AF-A0A9P7NWL2-F1
#
_entry.id   AF-A0A9P7NWL2-F1
#
_cell.length_a   1.000
_cell.length_b   1.000
_cell.length_c   1.000
_cell.angle_alpha   90.00
_cell.angle_beta   90.00
_cell.angle_gamma   90.00
#
_symmetry.space_group_name_H-M   'P 1'
#
loop_
_entity.id
_entity.type
_entity.pdbx_description
1 polymer ?
#
loop_
_entity_poly.entity_id
_entity_poly.type
_entity_poly.pdbx_seq_one_letter_code
_entity_poly.pdbx_strand_id
1 'polypeptide(L)'
;MATSIAFPQQIVHRGAVAIGRSLCRPTPPLPPPATAVAVDSRGLSTRSSRSPPQPLKPRPLPSWPVAIPRRALSACACRHGESRTKKAYIALGSNLGDRVAEIERACNEMDRRGIRVKRTSSLWETEPMYVLDQERFLNGACEVETDLEPLALLDELQSIESGLGRRKLIDKGPRNIDLDILLYGDEVIRHDRLNVPHVGIAEREFVLRPLSELVPSKALDPSRPWKLIQDYLNDLPVGEPLSSVTPLCGMAEHLTPLLHSRKTHVMAILNLTPDSFSDGGKHNLHNLRRTVLNHIRGGATILDIGGQSTAPGRPEVSAEEEVSRVLPAVELIRSLPEARGIAISVDTYRSSVAASAIASGADMINDVSGGTLDPEILPTVARLGKTICLMHMRGTPQTMMGQTDYQGGLIPTVASELLQRVAAAEAAGIRRWRIILDPGIGFAKTAAQNLEILRRLEALKTWPGLAELPWLVGSSRKSFIGDITAAKEPSERIWGTASTVAAAVQGGADVVRVHDVAEMAKVARMADAIWRRS
;
A
#
# COMPACT_ATOMS: atom_id res chain seq x y z
N MET A 1 40.90 -35.68 -56.90
CA MET A 1 40.25 -34.44 -57.43
C MET A 1 40.89 -33.23 -56.75
N ALA A 2 40.67 -32.02 -57.27
CA ALA A 2 41.21 -30.72 -56.80
C ALA A 2 41.33 -30.61 -55.26
N THR A 3 42.52 -30.48 -54.66
CA THR A 3 43.46 -29.31 -54.52
C THR A 3 43.10 -28.31 -53.43
N SER A 4 44.14 -27.79 -52.76
CA SER A 4 44.14 -26.88 -51.59
C SER A 4 45.17 -25.75 -51.81
N ILE A 5 45.34 -24.81 -50.85
CA ILE A 5 46.27 -23.64 -50.84
C ILE A 5 45.73 -22.48 -51.73
N ALA A 6 45.85 -21.16 -51.45
CA ALA A 6 46.59 -20.32 -50.48
C ALA A 6 45.63 -19.26 -49.82
N PHE A 7 45.88 -18.50 -48.72
CA PHE A 7 47.03 -17.67 -48.23
C PHE A 7 47.33 -16.39 -49.08
N PRO A 8 47.93 -15.27 -48.56
CA PRO A 8 48.44 -14.98 -47.20
C PRO A 8 48.26 -13.52 -46.61
N GLN A 9 48.62 -13.34 -45.33
CA GLN A 9 49.20 -12.11 -44.69
C GLN A 9 48.34 -10.81 -44.63
N GLN A 10 48.57 -9.77 -43.80
CA GLN A 10 49.57 -9.36 -42.77
C GLN A 10 48.87 -8.33 -41.80
N ILE A 11 49.37 -7.75 -40.68
CA ILE A 11 50.64 -7.72 -39.91
C ILE A 11 50.37 -7.41 -38.38
N VAL A 12 51.45 -7.43 -37.58
CA VAL A 12 51.75 -6.94 -36.20
C VAL A 12 51.02 -5.64 -35.75
N HIS A 13 50.51 -5.50 -34.50
CA HIS A 13 51.31 -5.21 -33.29
C HIS A 13 50.75 -5.71 -31.94
N ARG A 14 51.64 -6.22 -31.07
CA ARG A 14 51.43 -6.28 -29.61
C ARG A 14 51.95 -4.99 -28.96
N GLY A 15 51.28 -4.56 -27.89
CA GLY A 15 51.76 -3.57 -26.93
C GLY A 15 51.06 -3.78 -25.59
N ALA A 16 51.81 -3.98 -24.50
CA ALA A 16 51.26 -4.26 -23.18
C ALA A 16 51.71 -3.18 -22.19
N VAL A 17 50.76 -2.54 -21.49
CA VAL A 17 51.04 -1.51 -20.48
C VAL A 17 50.13 -1.67 -19.27
N ALA A 18 50.75 -1.76 -18.10
CA ALA A 18 50.28 -1.54 -16.73
C ALA A 18 48.79 -1.68 -16.36
N ILE A 19 48.50 -2.59 -15.42
CA ILE A 19 47.32 -2.54 -14.56
C ILE A 19 47.48 -1.38 -13.56
N GLY A 20 46.99 -0.19 -13.93
CA GLY A 20 46.98 0.99 -13.06
C GLY A 20 45.87 0.90 -12.01
N ARG A 21 46.24 0.69 -10.74
CA ARG A 21 45.29 0.79 -9.60
C ARG A 21 44.83 2.25 -9.45
N SER A 22 43.59 2.54 -9.84
CA SER A 22 42.95 3.82 -9.52
C SER A 22 42.62 3.87 -8.02
N LEU A 23 43.26 4.79 -7.30
CA LEU A 23 43.04 4.98 -5.87
C LEU A 23 41.73 5.75 -5.65
N CYS A 24 40.73 5.10 -5.05
CA CYS A 24 39.57 5.79 -4.51
C CYS A 24 40.02 6.81 -3.46
N ARG A 25 39.83 8.11 -3.74
CA ARG A 25 39.96 9.15 -2.71
C ARG A 25 38.77 9.03 -1.76
N PRO A 26 38.98 8.98 -0.43
CA PRO A 26 37.87 9.02 0.51
C PRO A 26 37.17 10.39 0.46
N THR A 27 35.85 10.38 0.55
CA THR A 27 35.06 11.59 0.81
C THR A 27 35.38 12.16 2.20
N PRO A 28 35.47 13.49 2.37
CA PRO A 28 35.66 14.08 3.70
C PRO A 28 34.43 13.83 4.59
N PRO A 29 34.60 13.68 5.91
CA PRO A 29 33.48 13.50 6.83
C PRO A 29 32.64 14.79 6.97
N LEU A 30 31.35 14.62 7.24
CA LEU A 30 30.44 15.72 7.56
C LEU A 30 30.83 16.37 8.90
N PRO A 31 30.68 17.69 9.06
CA PRO A 31 30.91 18.37 10.33
C PRO A 31 29.83 18.00 11.37
N PRO A 32 30.16 17.97 12.67
CA PRO A 32 29.18 17.74 13.73
C PRO A 32 28.17 18.89 13.86
N PRO A 33 26.97 18.65 14.40
CA PRO A 33 25.95 19.67 14.56
C PRO A 33 26.40 20.79 15.52
N ALA A 34 26.07 22.04 15.18
CA ALA A 34 26.47 23.20 15.96
C ALA A 34 25.81 23.24 17.34
N THR A 35 26.61 23.48 18.38
CA THR A 35 26.15 23.71 19.75
C THR A 35 25.36 25.00 19.87
N ALA A 36 24.31 25.01 20.70
CA ALA A 36 23.50 26.19 20.95
C ALA A 36 24.34 27.37 21.51
N VAL A 37 24.17 28.55 20.92
CA VAL A 37 24.83 29.78 21.38
C VAL A 37 24.04 30.36 22.55
N ALA A 38 24.72 30.57 23.68
CA ALA A 38 24.14 31.28 24.82
C ALA A 38 24.03 32.78 24.53
N VAL A 39 22.89 33.38 24.88
CA VAL A 39 22.69 34.83 24.83
C VAL A 39 22.95 35.39 26.23
N ASP A 40 24.06 36.14 26.39
CA ASP A 40 24.36 36.82 27.66
C ASP A 40 23.52 38.10 27.84
N SER A 41 23.32 38.46 29.10
CA SER A 41 22.53 39.57 29.61
C SER A 41 23.31 40.89 29.69
N ARG A 42 22.62 42.00 29.41
CA ARG A 42 22.79 43.40 29.91
C ARG A 42 21.97 44.34 29.01
N GLY A 43 21.20 45.33 29.49
CA GLY A 43 20.88 45.74 30.86
C GLY A 43 19.88 46.93 30.85
N LEU A 44 19.74 47.64 31.98
CA LEU A 44 18.79 48.76 32.27
C LEU A 44 17.33 48.28 32.51
N SER A 45 16.64 48.54 33.63
CA SER A 45 16.38 49.76 34.44
C SER A 45 15.18 50.58 33.90
N THR A 46 14.14 50.94 34.67
CA THR A 46 13.80 50.73 36.10
C THR A 46 12.29 50.92 36.38
N ARG A 47 11.79 50.35 37.52
CA ARG A 47 10.45 50.59 38.15
C ARG A 47 9.24 50.06 37.33
N SER A 48 8.08 49.73 37.93
CA SER A 48 7.62 49.83 39.33
C SER A 48 6.99 48.52 39.85
N SER A 49 6.72 48.44 41.15
CA SER A 49 6.34 47.21 41.86
C SER A 49 4.84 47.07 42.17
N ARG A 50 4.24 45.93 41.81
CA ARG A 50 3.08 45.33 42.49
C ARG A 50 3.21 43.80 42.50
N SER A 51 3.02 43.18 43.66
CA SER A 51 3.19 41.74 43.86
C SER A 51 1.94 40.95 43.43
N PRO A 52 2.08 39.74 42.84
CA PRO A 52 0.96 38.83 42.63
C PRO A 52 0.51 38.17 43.96
N PRO A 53 -0.78 37.80 44.11
CA PRO A 53 -1.29 37.15 45.31
C PRO A 53 -0.91 35.67 45.40
N GLN A 54 -0.83 35.14 46.62
CA GLN A 54 -0.55 33.71 46.89
C GLN A 54 -1.79 32.82 46.67
N PRO A 55 -1.60 31.52 46.33
CA PRO A 55 -2.69 30.58 46.11
C PRO A 55 -3.42 30.22 47.43
N LEU A 56 -4.76 30.18 47.37
CA LEU A 56 -5.62 29.78 48.49
C LEU A 56 -5.65 28.26 48.67
N LYS A 57 -5.61 27.81 49.93
CA LYS A 57 -5.75 26.39 50.31
C LYS A 57 -7.21 25.93 50.19
N PRO A 58 -7.49 24.68 49.79
CA PRO A 58 -8.86 24.15 49.70
C PRO A 58 -9.51 23.99 51.08
N ARG A 59 -10.82 24.23 51.15
CA ARG A 59 -11.67 23.89 52.32
C ARG A 59 -12.19 22.45 52.20
N PRO A 60 -12.38 21.72 53.31
CA PRO A 60 -13.04 20.42 53.30
C PRO A 60 -14.56 20.55 53.11
N LEU A 61 -15.18 19.50 52.54
CA LEU A 61 -16.64 19.35 52.45
C LEU A 61 -17.18 18.55 53.64
N PRO A 62 -18.43 18.80 54.09
CA PRO A 62 -19.04 18.10 55.22
C PRO A 62 -19.56 16.70 54.83
N SER A 63 -19.32 15.72 55.69
CA SER A 63 -19.85 14.35 55.57
C SER A 63 -21.29 14.24 56.07
N TRP A 64 -22.15 13.52 55.33
CA TRP A 64 -23.46 13.07 55.79
C TRP A 64 -23.55 11.54 55.77
N PRO A 65 -24.09 10.89 56.81
CA PRO A 65 -24.18 9.43 56.87
C PRO A 65 -25.45 8.92 56.16
N VAL A 66 -25.32 7.90 55.32
CA VAL A 66 -26.45 7.09 54.82
C VAL A 66 -26.16 5.62 55.12
N ALA A 67 -26.94 5.05 56.03
CA ALA A 67 -26.87 3.62 56.34
C ALA A 67 -27.75 2.82 55.36
N ILE A 68 -27.20 1.75 54.80
CA ILE A 68 -27.93 0.77 53.98
C ILE A 68 -27.73 -0.62 54.62
N PRO A 69 -28.80 -1.38 54.90
CA PRO A 69 -28.71 -2.57 55.73
C PRO A 69 -28.09 -3.77 54.99
N ARG A 70 -27.28 -4.56 55.71
CA ARG A 70 -26.87 -5.90 55.27
C ARG A 70 -28.09 -6.82 55.16
N ARG A 71 -28.36 -7.34 53.97
CA ARG A 71 -29.09 -8.61 53.79
C ARG A 71 -28.11 -9.68 53.31
N ALA A 72 -28.02 -10.77 54.07
CA ALA A 72 -27.35 -11.97 53.59
C ALA A 72 -28.35 -12.77 52.73
N LEU A 73 -27.96 -13.07 51.49
CA LEU A 73 -28.61 -14.08 50.66
C LEU A 73 -27.51 -14.96 50.06
N SER A 74 -27.63 -16.27 50.26
CA SER A 74 -26.75 -17.24 49.60
C SER A 74 -27.20 -17.37 48.15
N ALA A 75 -26.26 -17.16 47.22
CA ALA A 75 -26.44 -17.42 45.80
C ALA A 75 -25.17 -18.09 45.27
N CYS A 76 -25.33 -19.08 44.39
CA CYS A 76 -24.20 -19.85 43.88
C CYS A 76 -23.22 -18.95 43.12
N ALA A 77 -21.92 -19.10 43.40
CA ALA A 77 -20.86 -18.36 42.71
C ALA A 77 -20.59 -18.93 41.30
N CYS A 78 -21.59 -18.82 40.42
CA CYS A 78 -21.45 -19.06 38.99
C CYS A 78 -20.47 -18.03 38.42
N ARG A 79 -19.18 -18.37 38.42
CA ARG A 79 -18.13 -17.61 37.75
C ARG A 79 -18.55 -17.42 36.30
N HIS A 80 -18.99 -16.21 35.97
CA HIS A 80 -19.08 -15.79 34.58
C HIS A 80 -17.64 -15.71 34.09
N GLY A 81 -17.24 -16.71 33.30
CA GLY A 81 -15.95 -16.66 32.63
C GLY A 81 -15.98 -15.46 31.69
N GLU A 82 -15.05 -14.52 31.86
CA GLU A 82 -14.76 -13.57 30.81
C GLU A 82 -14.31 -14.38 29.59
N SER A 83 -15.10 -14.35 28.51
CA SER A 83 -14.66 -14.89 27.22
C SER A 83 -13.55 -13.97 26.71
N ARG A 84 -12.32 -14.26 27.14
CA ARG A 84 -11.14 -13.45 26.83
C ARG A 84 -10.65 -13.82 25.45
N THR A 85 -11.32 -13.26 24.45
CA THR A 85 -10.91 -13.22 23.04
C THR A 85 -9.39 -13.13 22.93
N LYS A 86 -8.75 -14.22 22.53
CA LYS A 86 -7.29 -14.33 22.38
C LYS A 86 -6.90 -13.78 21.01
N LYS A 87 -5.71 -13.17 20.95
CA LYS A 87 -5.07 -12.82 19.68
C LYS A 87 -4.17 -13.94 19.21
N ALA A 88 -4.29 -14.34 17.95
CA ALA A 88 -3.36 -15.25 17.30
C ALA A 88 -2.84 -14.64 16.00
N TYR A 89 -1.72 -15.16 15.50
CA TYR A 89 -1.11 -14.78 14.23
C TYR A 89 -1.00 -16.03 13.37
N ILE A 90 -1.67 -16.04 12.22
CA ILE A 90 -1.77 -17.20 11.33
C ILE A 90 -0.98 -16.89 10.06
N ALA A 91 -0.10 -17.80 9.62
CA ALA A 91 0.51 -17.74 8.30
C ALA A 91 -0.47 -18.18 7.22
N LEU A 92 -0.36 -17.57 6.04
CA LEU A 92 -1.20 -17.83 4.88
C LEU A 92 -0.27 -18.24 3.73
N GLY A 93 -0.45 -19.43 3.14
CA GLY A 93 0.41 -19.90 2.05
C GLY A 93 -0.36 -20.57 0.92
N SER A 94 -0.08 -20.20 -0.35
CA SER A 94 -0.70 -20.82 -1.53
C SER A 94 0.25 -20.86 -2.73
N ASN A 95 0.28 -21.98 -3.47
CA ASN A 95 1.01 -22.10 -4.73
C ASN A 95 0.30 -22.93 -5.82
N LEU A 96 -1.04 -22.97 -5.81
CA LEU A 96 -1.83 -23.61 -6.88
C LEU A 96 -3.02 -22.73 -7.29
N GLY A 97 -3.18 -22.52 -8.60
CA GLY A 97 -4.35 -21.83 -9.17
C GLY A 97 -4.37 -20.32 -8.87
N ASP A 98 -5.55 -19.77 -8.59
CA ASP A 98 -5.68 -18.38 -8.15
C ASP A 98 -5.27 -18.26 -6.66
N ARG A 99 -3.95 -18.20 -6.46
CA ARG A 99 -3.28 -18.13 -5.15
C ARG A 99 -3.81 -17.00 -4.26
N VAL A 100 -4.26 -15.89 -4.86
CA VAL A 100 -4.88 -14.77 -4.13
C VAL A 100 -6.29 -15.15 -3.69
N ALA A 101 -7.12 -15.66 -4.60
CA ALA A 101 -8.50 -16.02 -4.28
C ALA A 101 -8.62 -17.21 -3.33
N GLU A 102 -7.65 -18.14 -3.29
CA GLU A 102 -7.60 -19.20 -2.26
C GLU A 102 -7.31 -18.61 -0.87
N ILE A 103 -6.32 -17.71 -0.75
CA ILE A 103 -6.00 -17.02 0.52
C ILE A 103 -7.18 -16.16 0.99
N GLU A 104 -7.81 -15.40 0.09
CA GLU A 104 -8.99 -14.58 0.43
C GLU A 104 -10.20 -15.44 0.82
N ARG A 105 -10.40 -16.61 0.18
CA ARG A 105 -11.42 -17.58 0.62
C ARG A 105 -11.11 -18.14 2.01
N ALA A 106 -9.86 -18.43 2.33
CA ALA A 106 -9.44 -18.91 3.65
C ALA A 106 -9.66 -17.86 4.75
N CYS A 107 -9.29 -16.60 4.53
CA CYS A 107 -9.59 -15.51 5.47
C CYS A 107 -11.09 -15.34 5.69
N ASN A 108 -11.88 -15.36 4.62
CA ASN A 108 -13.34 -15.20 4.71
C ASN A 108 -14.03 -16.41 5.37
N GLU A 109 -13.43 -17.60 5.32
CA GLU A 109 -13.91 -18.79 6.03
C GLU A 109 -13.52 -18.77 7.52
N MET A 110 -12.33 -18.26 7.87
CA MET A 110 -11.97 -17.95 9.26
C MET A 110 -12.97 -16.97 9.90
N ASP A 111 -13.29 -15.87 9.19
CA ASP A 111 -14.27 -14.88 9.65
C ASP A 111 -15.66 -15.50 9.89
N ARG A 112 -16.14 -16.40 9.00
CA ARG A 112 -17.41 -17.14 9.19
C ARG A 112 -17.43 -18.05 10.42
N ARG A 113 -16.27 -18.60 10.80
CA ARG A 113 -16.10 -19.52 11.95
C ARG A 113 -15.80 -18.79 13.25
N GLY A 114 -15.87 -17.45 13.26
CA GLY A 114 -15.60 -16.64 14.46
C GLY A 114 -14.11 -16.41 14.75
N ILE A 115 -13.22 -16.84 13.84
CA ILE A 115 -11.78 -16.52 13.87
C ILE A 115 -11.62 -15.19 13.12
N ARG A 116 -11.93 -14.08 13.81
CA ARG A 116 -12.12 -12.75 13.20
C ARG A 116 -10.78 -12.17 12.75
N VAL A 117 -10.58 -12.01 11.44
CA VAL A 117 -9.34 -11.54 10.82
C VAL A 117 -9.26 -10.01 10.91
N LYS A 118 -8.42 -9.52 11.82
CA LYS A 118 -8.36 -8.09 12.22
C LYS A 118 -7.57 -7.22 11.25
N ARG A 119 -6.48 -7.74 10.70
CA ARG A 119 -5.62 -7.13 9.67
C ARG A 119 -4.64 -8.16 9.13
N THR A 120 -4.00 -7.85 8.00
CA THR A 120 -3.06 -8.76 7.31
C THR A 120 -1.74 -8.07 7.05
N SER A 121 -0.70 -8.87 6.82
CA SER A 121 0.50 -8.42 6.12
C SER A 121 0.20 -8.13 4.64
N SER A 122 1.20 -7.68 3.90
CA SER A 122 1.25 -7.82 2.45
C SER A 122 1.32 -9.31 2.05
N LEU A 123 0.94 -9.67 0.82
CA LEU A 123 1.29 -10.98 0.24
C LEU A 123 2.68 -10.87 -0.39
N TRP A 124 3.54 -11.86 -0.18
CA TRP A 124 4.92 -11.90 -0.65
C TRP A 124 5.13 -13.11 -1.56
N GLU A 125 5.68 -12.89 -2.75
CA GLU A 125 5.93 -13.98 -3.70
C GLU A 125 7.35 -14.53 -3.60
N THR A 126 7.48 -15.79 -3.16
CA THR A 126 8.77 -16.46 -2.96
C THR A 126 8.94 -17.67 -3.86
N GLU A 127 10.18 -18.07 -4.10
CA GLU A 127 10.48 -19.38 -4.67
C GLU A 127 10.12 -20.51 -3.69
N PRO A 128 9.93 -21.75 -4.20
CA PRO A 128 9.75 -22.93 -3.36
C PRO A 128 10.99 -23.28 -2.53
N MET A 129 10.85 -23.46 -1.21
CA MET A 129 12.00 -23.73 -0.32
C MET A 129 12.46 -25.20 -0.27
N TYR A 130 11.59 -26.18 -0.60
CA TYR A 130 11.85 -27.61 -0.32
C TYR A 130 11.75 -28.53 -1.53
N VAL A 131 10.67 -28.41 -2.32
CA VAL A 131 10.52 -29.07 -3.62
C VAL A 131 10.62 -27.96 -4.66
N LEU A 132 11.67 -27.97 -5.48
CA LEU A 132 11.97 -26.84 -6.39
C LEU A 132 11.14 -26.85 -7.68
N ASP A 133 10.63 -28.01 -8.08
CA ASP A 133 9.79 -28.20 -9.27
C ASP A 133 8.30 -27.96 -8.94
N GLN A 134 7.95 -26.70 -8.64
CA GLN A 134 6.56 -26.23 -8.44
C GLN A 134 6.43 -24.70 -8.60
N GLU A 135 5.21 -24.19 -8.70
CA GLU A 135 4.96 -22.75 -8.79
C GLU A 135 5.39 -21.98 -7.53
N ARG A 136 5.73 -20.69 -7.72
CA ARG A 136 6.10 -19.74 -6.64
C ARG A 136 4.96 -19.62 -5.62
N PHE A 137 5.32 -19.54 -4.34
CA PHE A 137 4.35 -19.37 -3.25
C PHE A 137 3.98 -17.90 -3.08
N LEU A 138 2.69 -17.60 -2.92
CA LEU A 138 2.27 -16.40 -2.20
C LEU A 138 2.22 -16.75 -0.70
N ASN A 139 2.92 -15.97 0.10
CA ASN A 139 2.96 -16.10 1.56
C ASN A 139 2.47 -14.81 2.21
N GLY A 140 1.80 -14.91 3.36
CA GLY A 140 1.38 -13.77 4.16
C GLY A 140 1.12 -14.19 5.60
N ALA A 141 0.62 -13.26 6.40
CA ALA A 141 0.15 -13.51 7.74
C ALA A 141 -1.07 -12.64 8.06
N CYS A 142 -1.87 -13.06 9.04
CA CYS A 142 -2.95 -12.23 9.57
C CYS A 142 -3.04 -12.30 11.10
N GLU A 143 -3.35 -11.17 11.71
CA GLU A 143 -3.73 -11.08 13.11
C GLU A 143 -5.22 -11.42 13.23
N VAL A 144 -5.55 -12.39 14.08
CA VAL A 144 -6.93 -12.85 14.31
C VAL A 144 -7.33 -12.75 15.77
N GLU A 145 -8.60 -12.50 16.04
CA GLU A 145 -9.22 -12.67 17.35
C GLU A 145 -10.10 -13.92 17.35
N THR A 146 -9.98 -14.76 18.39
CA THR A 146 -10.85 -15.92 18.55
C THR A 146 -11.10 -16.24 20.03
N ASP A 147 -12.18 -16.96 20.30
CA ASP A 147 -12.50 -17.53 21.62
C ASP A 147 -12.13 -19.04 21.68
N LEU A 148 -11.54 -19.60 20.62
CA LEU A 148 -11.08 -20.98 20.52
C LEU A 148 -9.71 -21.17 21.17
N GLU A 149 -9.58 -22.16 22.07
CA GLU A 149 -8.28 -22.57 22.61
C GLU A 149 -7.33 -23.14 21.53
N PRO A 150 -5.98 -23.10 21.71
CA PRO A 150 -5.01 -23.31 20.64
C PRO A 150 -5.16 -24.57 19.80
N LEU A 151 -5.54 -25.69 20.41
CA LEU A 151 -5.76 -26.95 19.68
C LEU A 151 -7.09 -26.95 18.90
N ALA A 152 -8.14 -26.31 19.43
CA ALA A 152 -9.40 -26.14 18.71
C ALA A 152 -9.25 -25.15 17.53
N LEU A 153 -8.43 -24.10 17.70
CA LEU A 153 -8.03 -23.23 16.59
C LEU A 153 -7.27 -24.02 15.51
N LEU A 154 -6.34 -24.91 15.89
CA LEU A 154 -5.64 -25.77 14.93
C LEU A 154 -6.59 -26.72 14.19
N ASP A 155 -7.55 -27.32 14.90
CA ASP A 155 -8.55 -28.22 14.33
C ASP A 155 -9.46 -27.49 13.32
N GLU A 156 -9.88 -26.26 13.63
CA GLU A 156 -10.65 -25.43 12.70
C GLU A 156 -9.84 -25.00 11.47
N LEU A 157 -8.58 -24.57 11.63
CA LEU A 157 -7.73 -24.22 10.49
C LEU A 157 -7.50 -25.43 9.55
N GLN A 158 -7.25 -26.61 10.11
CA GLN A 158 -7.14 -27.86 9.33
C GLN A 158 -8.47 -28.26 8.65
N SER A 159 -9.60 -27.92 9.26
CA SER A 159 -10.94 -28.08 8.68
C SER A 159 -11.19 -27.12 7.51
N ILE A 160 -10.75 -25.86 7.60
CA ILE A 160 -10.80 -24.87 6.50
C ILE A 160 -9.99 -25.36 5.30
N GLU A 161 -8.73 -25.74 5.52
CA GLU A 161 -7.86 -26.26 4.46
C GLU A 161 -8.46 -27.46 3.73
N SER A 162 -8.98 -28.43 4.51
CA SER A 162 -9.60 -29.65 3.99
C SER A 162 -10.85 -29.33 3.18
N GLY A 163 -11.70 -28.42 3.68
CA GLY A 163 -12.90 -27.95 3.00
C GLY A 163 -12.64 -27.18 1.70
N LEU A 164 -11.54 -26.41 1.65
CA LEU A 164 -11.08 -25.75 0.42
C LEU A 164 -10.38 -26.71 -0.56
N GLY A 165 -10.15 -27.97 -0.18
CA GLY A 165 -9.67 -29.04 -1.08
C GLY A 165 -8.21 -29.45 -0.89
N ARG A 166 -7.57 -29.12 0.24
CA ARG A 166 -6.17 -29.52 0.52
C ARG A 166 -6.01 -31.04 0.52
N ARG A 167 -5.38 -31.59 -0.54
CA ARG A 167 -4.99 -33.00 -0.61
C ARG A 167 -3.52 -33.15 -0.21
N LYS A 168 -3.25 -33.72 0.99
CA LYS A 168 -1.88 -34.05 1.45
C LYS A 168 -1.33 -35.27 0.68
N LEU A 169 -0.93 -35.04 -0.58
CA LEU A 169 -0.34 -36.05 -1.46
C LEU A 169 1.18 -36.18 -1.28
N ILE A 170 1.86 -35.09 -0.92
CA ILE A 170 3.31 -34.99 -0.69
C ILE A 170 3.53 -34.03 0.50
N ASP A 171 4.42 -34.35 1.44
CA ASP A 171 4.81 -33.39 2.49
C ASP A 171 5.59 -32.22 1.88
N LYS A 172 5.25 -30.99 2.29
CA LYS A 172 5.77 -29.71 1.73
C LYS A 172 5.63 -29.56 0.20
N GLY A 173 4.78 -30.36 -0.43
CA GLY A 173 4.46 -30.27 -1.85
C GLY A 173 3.41 -29.20 -2.18
N PRO A 174 3.00 -29.11 -3.46
CA PRO A 174 2.07 -28.09 -3.95
C PRO A 174 0.72 -28.12 -3.23
N ARG A 175 0.18 -26.94 -2.91
CA ARG A 175 -1.04 -26.77 -2.11
C ARG A 175 -1.80 -25.49 -2.46
N ASN A 176 -3.12 -25.63 -2.53
CA ASN A 176 -4.08 -24.54 -2.72
C ASN A 176 -4.10 -23.59 -1.52
N ILE A 177 -3.97 -24.10 -0.29
CA ILE A 177 -3.89 -23.31 0.93
C ILE A 177 -3.13 -24.06 2.04
N ASP A 178 -2.51 -23.31 2.94
CA ASP A 178 -1.85 -23.73 4.18
C ASP A 178 -2.01 -22.65 5.25
N LEU A 179 -2.34 -23.05 6.49
CA LEU A 179 -2.71 -22.17 7.61
C LEU A 179 -1.99 -22.57 8.92
N ASP A 180 -0.75 -22.11 9.11
CA ASP A 180 0.04 -22.40 10.34
C ASP A 180 -0.20 -21.35 11.45
N ILE A 181 -0.45 -21.79 12.70
CA ILE A 181 -0.48 -20.90 13.87
C ILE A 181 0.96 -20.49 14.23
N LEU A 182 1.32 -19.24 13.96
CA LEU A 182 2.65 -18.71 14.27
C LEU A 182 2.80 -18.35 15.75
N LEU A 183 1.84 -17.62 16.29
CA LEU A 183 1.83 -17.08 17.65
C LEU A 183 0.41 -17.12 18.22
N TYR A 184 0.28 -17.31 19.54
CA TYR A 184 -0.99 -17.27 20.26
C TYR A 184 -0.79 -16.56 21.60
N GLY A 185 -1.37 -15.36 21.74
CA GLY A 185 -1.17 -14.47 22.90
C GLY A 185 0.32 -14.22 23.17
N ASP A 186 0.73 -14.47 24.41
CA ASP A 186 2.12 -14.56 24.88
C ASP A 186 2.45 -16.00 25.36
N GLU A 187 1.71 -16.99 24.86
CA GLU A 187 1.74 -18.36 25.36
C GLU A 187 2.82 -19.20 24.68
N VAL A 188 3.52 -20.02 25.47
CA VAL A 188 4.47 -21.03 24.97
C VAL A 188 3.80 -22.40 25.09
N ILE A 189 3.56 -23.03 23.95
CA ILE A 189 2.85 -24.30 23.82
C ILE A 189 3.82 -25.34 23.27
N ARG A 190 3.89 -26.49 23.94
CA ARG A 190 4.66 -27.66 23.50
C ARG A 190 3.74 -28.87 23.56
N HIS A 191 3.33 -29.35 22.39
CA HIS A 191 2.40 -30.46 22.24
C HIS A 191 2.69 -31.19 20.92
N ASP A 192 2.45 -32.50 20.86
CA ASP A 192 2.83 -33.34 19.72
C ASP A 192 2.17 -32.88 18.40
N ARG A 193 1.00 -32.23 18.48
CA ARG A 193 0.28 -31.63 17.34
C ARG A 193 0.58 -30.15 17.09
N LEU A 194 1.13 -29.41 18.07
CA LEU A 194 1.20 -27.95 18.04
C LEU A 194 2.36 -27.42 18.91
N ASN A 195 3.21 -26.60 18.30
CA ASN A 195 4.23 -25.85 19.01
C ASN A 195 4.05 -24.36 18.71
N VAL A 196 3.94 -23.54 19.76
CA VAL A 196 3.81 -22.08 19.69
C VAL A 196 4.87 -21.46 20.60
N PRO A 197 5.67 -20.48 20.13
CA PRO A 197 5.81 -20.01 18.75
C PRO A 197 6.12 -21.14 17.75
N HIS A 198 5.65 -20.99 16.52
CA HIS A 198 5.90 -22.01 15.49
C HIS A 198 7.40 -22.15 15.21
N VAL A 199 7.90 -23.39 15.30
CA VAL A 199 9.34 -23.72 15.28
C VAL A 199 10.09 -23.16 14.08
N GLY A 200 9.44 -23.07 12.92
CA GLY A 200 10.04 -22.60 11.67
C GLY A 200 10.07 -21.09 11.49
N ILE A 201 9.63 -20.26 12.45
CA ILE A 201 9.62 -18.79 12.26
C ILE A 201 11.04 -18.25 12.05
N ALA A 202 11.96 -18.53 12.98
CA ALA A 202 13.27 -17.89 13.04
C ALA A 202 14.20 -18.18 11.83
N GLU A 203 13.82 -19.10 10.95
CA GLU A 203 14.62 -19.58 9.80
C GLU A 203 14.02 -19.20 8.44
N ARG A 204 12.79 -18.66 8.40
CA ARG A 204 12.01 -18.49 7.17
C ARG A 204 11.67 -17.01 6.94
N GLU A 205 12.34 -16.38 5.98
CA GLU A 205 12.05 -14.99 5.59
C GLU A 205 10.57 -14.79 5.21
N PHE A 206 10.00 -15.73 4.45
CA PHE A 206 8.60 -15.69 4.03
C PHE A 206 7.57 -15.88 5.18
N VAL A 207 8.04 -16.13 6.41
CA VAL A 207 7.22 -16.12 7.63
C VAL A 207 7.54 -14.88 8.46
N LEU A 208 8.83 -14.59 8.68
CA LEU A 208 9.30 -13.43 9.46
C LEU A 208 8.86 -12.10 8.86
N ARG A 209 8.96 -11.93 7.54
CA ARG A 209 8.66 -10.67 6.85
C ARG A 209 7.16 -10.30 6.90
N PRO A 210 6.21 -11.21 6.60
CA PRO A 210 4.80 -11.00 6.92
C PRO A 210 4.52 -10.72 8.41
N LEU A 211 5.20 -11.45 9.31
CA LEU A 211 4.98 -11.32 10.75
C LEU A 211 5.51 -9.98 11.30
N SER A 212 6.60 -9.44 10.74
CA SER A 212 7.14 -8.12 11.10
C SER A 212 6.29 -6.95 10.63
N GLU A 213 5.50 -7.08 9.55
CA GLU A 213 4.51 -6.05 9.19
C GLU A 213 3.42 -5.91 10.26
N LEU A 214 3.07 -7.03 10.90
CA LEU A 214 2.03 -7.07 11.92
C LEU A 214 2.56 -6.74 13.32
N VAL A 215 3.66 -7.35 13.74
CA VAL A 215 4.10 -7.37 15.14
C VAL A 215 5.64 -7.36 15.28
N PRO A 216 6.33 -6.32 14.75
CA PRO A 216 7.79 -6.29 14.67
C PRO A 216 8.48 -6.28 16.05
N SER A 217 7.85 -5.60 17.03
CA SER A 217 8.44 -5.27 18.33
C SER A 217 8.13 -6.29 19.45
N LYS A 218 7.63 -7.49 19.12
CA LYS A 218 7.41 -8.57 20.09
C LYS A 218 8.61 -9.50 20.11
N ALA A 219 9.01 -9.95 21.30
CA ALA A 219 10.01 -11.00 21.43
C ALA A 219 9.44 -12.34 20.95
N LEU A 220 10.17 -13.03 20.06
CA LEU A 220 9.79 -14.37 19.62
C LEU A 220 10.05 -15.42 20.69
N ASP A 221 11.10 -15.24 21.49
CA ASP A 221 11.58 -16.24 22.46
C ASP A 221 11.58 -15.62 23.87
N PRO A 222 10.74 -16.10 24.81
CA PRO A 222 10.70 -15.60 26.18
C PRO A 222 12.00 -15.78 26.99
N SER A 223 12.95 -16.62 26.56
CA SER A 223 14.29 -16.66 27.18
C SER A 223 15.24 -15.59 26.62
N ARG A 224 14.86 -14.90 25.55
CA ARG A 224 15.57 -13.78 24.91
C ARG A 224 14.62 -12.60 24.67
N PRO A 225 13.99 -12.03 25.73
CA PRO A 225 12.95 -11.00 25.61
C PRO A 225 13.44 -9.67 24.98
N TRP A 226 14.75 -9.50 24.84
CA TRP A 226 15.36 -8.37 24.12
C TRP A 226 15.50 -8.58 22.61
N LYS A 227 15.30 -9.80 22.08
CA LYS A 227 15.39 -10.09 20.64
C LYS A 227 14.00 -10.16 20.02
N LEU A 228 13.67 -9.13 19.26
CA LEU A 228 12.36 -8.88 18.67
C LEU A 228 12.23 -9.59 17.31
N ILE A 229 11.02 -9.78 16.83
CA ILE A 229 10.74 -10.39 15.51
C ILE A 229 11.47 -9.64 14.37
N GLN A 230 11.56 -8.32 14.45
CA GLN A 230 12.35 -7.52 13.51
C GLN A 230 13.84 -7.88 13.53
N ASP A 231 14.42 -8.19 14.69
CA ASP A 231 15.84 -8.55 14.80
C ASP A 231 16.12 -9.92 14.18
N TYR A 232 15.18 -10.86 14.27
CA TYR A 232 15.30 -12.14 13.55
C TYR A 232 15.26 -11.95 12.03
N LEU A 233 14.45 -11.01 11.52
CA LEU A 233 14.43 -10.68 10.09
C LEU A 233 15.73 -9.96 9.66
N ASN A 234 16.26 -9.06 10.48
CA ASN A 234 17.51 -8.34 10.22
C ASN A 234 18.75 -9.26 10.23
N ASP A 235 18.71 -10.34 11.02
CA ASP A 235 19.79 -11.33 11.12
C ASP A 235 19.81 -12.36 9.98
N LEU A 236 18.79 -12.39 9.11
CA LEU A 236 18.76 -13.34 7.99
C LEU A 236 19.82 -12.99 6.93
N PRO A 237 20.40 -14.00 6.23
CA PRO A 237 21.26 -13.75 5.09
C PRO A 237 20.54 -12.93 4.00
N VAL A 238 21.24 -11.96 3.42
CA VAL A 238 20.70 -11.15 2.31
C VAL A 238 20.56 -12.02 1.05
N GLY A 239 19.34 -12.52 0.81
CA GLY A 239 18.96 -13.24 -0.40
C GLY A 239 18.55 -12.31 -1.54
N GLU A 240 17.88 -12.88 -2.55
CA GLU A 240 17.21 -12.07 -3.57
C GLU A 240 16.03 -11.29 -2.94
N PRO A 241 15.80 -10.03 -3.33
CA PRO A 241 14.78 -9.20 -2.71
C PRO A 241 13.37 -9.70 -3.03
N LEU A 242 12.71 -10.29 -2.03
CA LEU A 242 11.29 -10.61 -2.10
C LEU A 242 10.47 -9.34 -2.41
N SER A 243 9.40 -9.50 -3.19
CA SER A 243 8.43 -8.44 -3.41
C SER A 243 7.08 -8.79 -2.78
N SER A 244 6.45 -7.76 -2.21
CA SER A 244 5.02 -7.76 -1.98
C SER A 244 4.26 -7.83 -3.31
N VAL A 245 2.99 -8.21 -3.25
CA VAL A 245 2.09 -8.43 -4.39
C VAL A 245 0.75 -7.77 -4.09
N THR A 246 0.36 -6.80 -4.92
CA THR A 246 -0.98 -6.21 -4.92
C THR A 246 -1.73 -6.61 -6.19
N PRO A 247 -2.78 -7.46 -6.08
CA PRO A 247 -3.60 -7.84 -7.22
C PRO A 247 -4.41 -6.66 -7.75
N LEU A 248 -4.52 -6.55 -9.08
CA LEU A 248 -5.40 -5.60 -9.76
C LEU A 248 -6.67 -6.33 -10.23
N CYS A 249 -6.56 -7.11 -11.30
CA CYS A 249 -7.60 -8.01 -11.79
C CYS A 249 -7.02 -9.39 -12.14
N GLY A 250 -7.87 -10.43 -12.20
CA GLY A 250 -7.44 -11.83 -12.37
C GLY A 250 -6.79 -12.18 -13.72
N MET A 251 -6.57 -11.20 -14.61
CA MET A 251 -5.82 -11.37 -15.86
C MET A 251 -4.81 -10.23 -16.13
N ALA A 252 -4.59 -9.33 -15.17
CA ALA A 252 -3.57 -8.28 -15.25
C ALA A 252 -2.32 -8.68 -14.45
N GLU A 253 -1.14 -8.19 -14.87
CA GLU A 253 0.07 -8.29 -14.04
C GLU A 253 -0.17 -7.60 -12.68
N HIS A 254 0.16 -8.29 -11.58
CA HIS A 254 0.07 -7.74 -10.23
C HIS A 254 1.14 -6.66 -10.00
N LEU A 255 0.82 -5.65 -9.19
CA LEU A 255 1.84 -4.69 -8.74
C LEU A 255 2.82 -5.39 -7.80
N THR A 256 4.12 -5.28 -8.10
CA THR A 256 5.22 -5.95 -7.39
C THR A 256 6.25 -4.92 -6.92
N PRO A 257 5.90 -4.01 -5.98
CA PRO A 257 6.53 -2.69 -5.82
C PRO A 257 7.98 -2.67 -5.32
N LEU A 258 8.56 -3.83 -5.02
CA LEU A 258 9.95 -3.99 -4.57
C LEU A 258 10.83 -4.77 -5.57
N LEU A 259 10.23 -5.50 -6.52
CA LEU A 259 10.97 -6.23 -7.56
C LEU A 259 11.76 -5.25 -8.44
N HIS A 260 13.04 -5.56 -8.70
CA HIS A 260 13.94 -4.63 -9.41
C HIS A 260 13.63 -4.48 -10.91
N SER A 261 13.05 -5.53 -11.52
CA SER A 261 12.71 -5.63 -12.94
C SER A 261 11.23 -5.30 -13.24
N ARG A 262 10.47 -4.84 -12.25
CA ARG A 262 9.06 -4.46 -12.41
C ARG A 262 8.86 -3.28 -13.36
N LYS A 263 7.81 -3.32 -14.16
CA LYS A 263 7.42 -2.24 -15.07
C LYS A 263 6.64 -1.15 -14.32
N THR A 264 6.67 0.08 -14.79
CA THR A 264 5.72 1.12 -14.37
C THR A 264 4.40 0.92 -15.10
N HIS A 265 3.32 0.74 -14.34
CA HIS A 265 1.97 0.64 -14.89
C HIS A 265 1.44 2.01 -15.30
N VAL A 266 0.83 2.09 -16.48
CA VAL A 266 0.24 3.34 -17.00
C VAL A 266 -1.27 3.29 -16.79
N MET A 267 -1.77 4.23 -15.99
CA MET A 267 -3.20 4.44 -15.74
C MET A 267 -3.71 5.59 -16.62
N ALA A 268 -4.63 5.28 -17.54
CA ALA A 268 -5.26 6.27 -18.41
C ALA A 268 -6.44 6.95 -17.72
N ILE A 269 -6.47 8.28 -17.76
CA ILE A 269 -7.58 9.09 -17.22
C ILE A 269 -8.73 9.14 -18.25
N LEU A 270 -9.91 8.64 -17.87
CA LEU A 270 -11.15 8.67 -18.64
C LEU A 270 -12.23 9.50 -17.89
N ASN A 271 -12.17 10.82 -18.05
CA ASN A 271 -13.19 11.72 -17.49
C ASN A 271 -14.47 11.69 -18.34
N LEU A 272 -15.63 11.53 -17.68
CA LEU A 272 -16.95 11.43 -18.31
C LEU A 272 -17.89 12.56 -17.84
N THR A 273 -17.32 13.68 -17.39
CA THR A 273 -18.05 14.89 -16.99
C THR A 273 -18.45 15.73 -18.22
N PRO A 274 -19.54 16.51 -18.18
CA PRO A 274 -19.95 17.43 -19.26
C PRO A 274 -18.84 18.38 -19.73
N ASP A 275 -17.95 18.82 -18.83
CA ASP A 275 -16.78 19.63 -19.18
C ASP A 275 -15.75 18.90 -20.06
N SER A 276 -15.69 17.58 -19.98
CA SER A 276 -14.87 16.75 -20.89
C SER A 276 -15.40 16.79 -22.33
N PHE A 277 -16.61 17.31 -22.54
CA PHE A 277 -17.19 17.58 -23.86
C PHE A 277 -16.86 19.00 -24.34
N SER A 278 -16.65 19.99 -23.44
CA SER A 278 -16.17 21.33 -23.82
C SER A 278 -14.66 21.37 -24.08
N ASP A 279 -13.86 20.48 -23.48
CA ASP A 279 -12.44 20.20 -23.82
C ASP A 279 -12.23 19.53 -25.21
N GLY A 280 -13.22 19.66 -26.10
CA GLY A 280 -13.18 19.20 -27.50
C GLY A 280 -13.90 17.88 -27.79
N GLY A 281 -14.95 17.54 -27.04
CA GLY A 281 -15.86 16.42 -27.35
C GLY A 281 -15.23 15.03 -27.30
N LYS A 282 -14.08 14.87 -26.64
CA LYS A 282 -13.17 13.74 -26.85
C LYS A 282 -13.70 12.41 -26.31
N HIS A 283 -14.58 12.43 -25.30
CA HIS A 283 -15.05 11.25 -24.58
C HIS A 283 -16.59 11.30 -24.40
N ASN A 284 -17.31 10.70 -25.33
CA ASN A 284 -18.75 10.40 -25.25
C ASN A 284 -18.98 8.93 -25.63
N LEU A 285 -20.14 8.34 -25.33
CA LEU A 285 -20.37 6.90 -25.57
C LEU A 285 -20.12 6.46 -27.04
N HIS A 286 -20.37 7.33 -28.02
CA HIS A 286 -20.11 7.06 -29.44
C HIS A 286 -18.62 6.98 -29.80
N ASN A 287 -17.73 7.67 -29.08
CA ASN A 287 -16.29 7.65 -29.33
C ASN A 287 -15.47 6.95 -28.22
N LEU A 288 -16.08 6.63 -27.08
CA LEU A 288 -15.43 6.01 -25.92
C LEU A 288 -14.75 4.69 -26.27
N ARG A 289 -15.38 3.82 -27.08
CA ARG A 289 -14.74 2.58 -27.58
C ARG A 289 -13.43 2.87 -28.31
N ARG A 290 -13.39 3.91 -29.16
CA ARG A 290 -12.17 4.30 -29.88
C ARG A 290 -11.12 4.85 -28.93
N THR A 291 -11.51 5.65 -27.95
CA THR A 291 -10.62 6.18 -26.90
C THR A 291 -9.99 5.06 -26.08
N VAL A 292 -10.80 4.13 -25.56
CA VAL A 292 -10.35 2.96 -24.79
C VAL A 292 -9.32 2.14 -25.58
N LEU A 293 -9.65 1.79 -26.83
CA LEU A 293 -8.72 1.03 -27.69
C LEU A 293 -7.43 1.82 -28.00
N ASN A 294 -7.50 3.15 -28.07
CA ASN A 294 -6.31 3.98 -28.26
C ASN A 294 -5.45 4.08 -26.99
N HIS A 295 -6.03 4.12 -25.79
CA HIS A 295 -5.26 4.04 -24.54
C HIS A 295 -4.58 2.68 -24.38
N ILE A 296 -5.30 1.58 -24.63
CA ILE A 296 -4.74 0.22 -24.59
C ILE A 296 -3.57 0.08 -25.58
N ARG A 297 -3.75 0.51 -26.84
CA ARG A 297 -2.67 0.56 -27.85
C ARG A 297 -1.52 1.52 -27.48
N GLY A 298 -1.82 2.57 -26.72
CA GLY A 298 -0.82 3.49 -26.17
C GLY A 298 0.04 2.88 -25.06
N GLY A 299 -0.38 1.75 -24.47
CA GLY A 299 0.31 1.07 -23.38
C GLY A 299 -0.32 1.27 -22.00
N ALA A 300 -1.58 1.72 -21.90
CA ALA A 300 -2.32 1.70 -20.64
C ALA A 300 -2.55 0.26 -20.17
N THR A 301 -2.22 -0.02 -18.91
CA THR A 301 -2.55 -1.28 -18.21
C THR A 301 -3.73 -1.13 -17.25
N ILE A 302 -4.07 0.11 -16.90
CA ILE A 302 -5.22 0.47 -16.07
C ILE A 302 -6.01 1.58 -16.79
N LEU A 303 -7.33 1.52 -16.76
CA LEU A 303 -8.24 2.56 -17.23
C LEU A 303 -9.01 3.09 -16.01
N ASP A 304 -8.95 4.40 -15.76
CA ASP A 304 -9.49 5.01 -14.55
C ASP A 304 -10.58 6.02 -14.89
N ILE A 305 -11.82 5.70 -14.49
CA ILE A 305 -13.04 6.32 -14.98
C ILE A 305 -13.57 7.32 -13.95
N GLY A 306 -13.65 8.60 -14.31
CA GLY A 306 -14.14 9.68 -13.43
C GLY A 306 -15.52 10.18 -13.83
N GLY A 307 -16.54 9.94 -12.99
CA GLY A 307 -17.90 10.46 -13.15
C GLY A 307 -18.10 11.86 -12.57
N GLN A 308 -17.39 12.17 -11.49
CA GLN A 308 -17.34 13.48 -10.81
C GLN A 308 -15.99 14.16 -11.09
N SER A 309 -15.97 15.50 -11.14
CA SER A 309 -14.72 16.26 -11.20
C SER A 309 -14.18 16.54 -9.80
N THR A 310 -12.95 16.08 -9.53
CA THR A 310 -12.22 16.35 -8.28
C THR A 310 -11.35 17.61 -8.34
N ALA A 311 -11.42 18.39 -9.42
CA ALA A 311 -10.72 19.67 -9.57
C ALA A 311 -11.38 20.83 -8.78
N PRO A 312 -10.60 21.79 -8.25
CA PRO A 312 -11.12 22.94 -7.51
C PRO A 312 -12.21 23.74 -8.23
N GLY A 313 -13.19 24.22 -7.46
CA GLY A 313 -14.25 25.12 -7.94
C GLY A 313 -15.29 24.48 -8.89
N ARG A 314 -15.20 23.17 -9.16
CA ARG A 314 -16.20 22.45 -9.95
C ARG A 314 -17.42 22.05 -9.10
N PRO A 315 -18.64 22.05 -9.67
CA PRO A 315 -19.83 21.59 -8.97
C PRO A 315 -19.76 20.08 -8.69
N GLU A 316 -20.44 19.64 -7.63
CA GLU A 316 -20.70 18.23 -7.40
C GLU A 316 -22.00 17.79 -8.07
N VAL A 317 -22.01 16.57 -8.60
CA VAL A 317 -23.22 15.88 -9.05
C VAL A 317 -23.69 14.86 -8.02
N SER A 318 -24.94 14.43 -8.15
CA SER A 318 -25.50 13.38 -7.29
C SER A 318 -24.86 12.02 -7.58
N ALA A 319 -24.97 11.08 -6.63
CA ALA A 319 -24.42 9.74 -6.80
C ALA A 319 -25.08 9.00 -7.98
N GLU A 320 -26.36 9.26 -8.24
CA GLU A 320 -27.14 8.68 -9.35
C GLU A 320 -26.65 9.22 -10.69
N GLU A 321 -26.32 10.52 -10.78
CA GLU A 321 -25.74 11.10 -11.98
C GLU A 321 -24.31 10.56 -12.21
N GLU A 322 -23.51 10.43 -11.15
CA GLU A 322 -22.16 9.84 -11.21
C GLU A 322 -22.20 8.37 -11.69
N VAL A 323 -23.11 7.57 -11.13
CA VAL A 323 -23.43 6.20 -11.59
C VAL A 323 -23.82 6.17 -13.07
N SER A 324 -24.73 7.05 -13.50
CA SER A 324 -25.21 7.05 -14.90
C SER A 324 -24.13 7.39 -15.93
N ARG A 325 -23.06 8.10 -15.51
CA ARG A 325 -21.86 8.35 -16.32
C ARG A 325 -20.90 7.16 -16.31
N VAL A 326 -20.66 6.55 -15.14
CA VAL A 326 -19.62 5.53 -14.94
C VAL A 326 -20.02 4.15 -15.47
N LEU A 327 -21.20 3.61 -15.14
CA LEU A 327 -21.51 2.21 -15.43
C LEU A 327 -21.48 1.86 -16.93
N PRO A 328 -22.06 2.66 -17.85
CA PRO A 328 -22.01 2.35 -19.28
C PRO A 328 -20.58 2.31 -19.85
N ALA A 329 -19.63 3.00 -19.20
CA ALA A 329 -18.22 2.91 -19.55
C ALA A 329 -17.55 1.63 -19.03
N VAL A 330 -17.82 1.23 -17.77
CA VAL A 330 -17.34 -0.04 -17.20
C VAL A 330 -17.84 -1.23 -18.04
N GLU A 331 -19.15 -1.27 -18.31
CA GLU A 331 -19.80 -2.30 -19.13
C GLU A 331 -19.23 -2.35 -20.55
N LEU A 332 -19.10 -1.18 -21.21
CA LEU A 332 -18.51 -1.10 -22.54
C LEU A 332 -17.09 -1.64 -22.55
N ILE A 333 -16.23 -1.24 -21.60
CA ILE A 333 -14.84 -1.71 -21.53
C ILE A 333 -14.81 -3.22 -21.31
N ARG A 334 -15.66 -3.78 -20.44
CA ARG A 334 -15.74 -5.23 -20.22
C ARG A 334 -16.27 -6.03 -21.42
N SER A 335 -17.04 -5.40 -22.30
CA SER A 335 -17.43 -6.02 -23.57
C SER A 335 -16.28 -6.15 -24.60
N LEU A 336 -15.13 -5.49 -24.38
CA LEU A 336 -14.01 -5.50 -25.33
C LEU A 336 -13.03 -6.65 -25.05
N PRO A 337 -12.80 -7.59 -26.00
CA PRO A 337 -11.75 -8.60 -25.86
C PRO A 337 -10.36 -8.00 -25.62
N GLU A 338 -10.08 -6.83 -26.20
CA GLU A 338 -8.81 -6.09 -26.04
C GLU A 338 -8.58 -5.58 -24.61
N ALA A 339 -9.64 -5.44 -23.79
CA ALA A 339 -9.57 -4.97 -22.41
C ALA A 339 -9.53 -6.09 -21.35
N ARG A 340 -9.44 -7.36 -21.77
CA ARG A 340 -9.52 -8.51 -20.84
C ARG A 340 -8.41 -8.54 -19.79
N GLY A 341 -7.18 -8.17 -20.17
CA GLY A 341 -6.02 -8.06 -19.26
C GLY A 341 -5.81 -6.64 -18.70
N ILE A 342 -6.83 -5.77 -18.78
CA ILE A 342 -6.75 -4.36 -18.40
C ILE A 342 -7.58 -4.14 -17.14
N ALA A 343 -6.95 -3.55 -16.13
CA ALA A 343 -7.65 -3.24 -14.89
C ALA A 343 -8.58 -2.03 -15.08
N ILE A 344 -9.81 -2.10 -14.55
CA ILE A 344 -10.72 -0.96 -14.49
C ILE A 344 -10.71 -0.39 -13.08
N SER A 345 -10.34 0.87 -12.99
CA SER A 345 -10.41 1.72 -11.81
C SER A 345 -11.55 2.75 -11.96
N VAL A 346 -12.12 3.19 -10.85
CA VAL A 346 -13.11 4.28 -10.82
C VAL A 346 -12.66 5.35 -9.82
N ASP A 347 -12.48 6.58 -10.31
CA ASP A 347 -12.18 7.79 -9.54
C ASP A 347 -13.47 8.26 -8.87
N THR A 348 -13.72 7.77 -7.65
CA THR A 348 -14.88 8.11 -6.83
C THR A 348 -14.57 7.98 -5.34
N TYR A 349 -15.16 8.87 -4.56
CA TYR A 349 -15.18 8.83 -3.09
C TYR A 349 -16.53 8.33 -2.54
N ARG A 350 -17.47 7.90 -3.39
CA ARG A 350 -18.83 7.52 -2.97
C ARG A 350 -19.03 6.00 -2.94
N SER A 351 -19.43 5.48 -1.79
CA SER A 351 -19.68 4.05 -1.53
C SER A 351 -20.70 3.43 -2.48
N SER A 352 -21.79 4.14 -2.79
CA SER A 352 -22.84 3.69 -3.71
C SER A 352 -22.35 3.59 -5.16
N VAL A 353 -21.52 4.55 -5.61
CA VAL A 353 -20.89 4.53 -6.94
C VAL A 353 -19.90 3.37 -7.03
N ALA A 354 -19.04 3.22 -6.01
CA ALA A 354 -18.08 2.13 -5.91
C ALA A 354 -18.75 0.74 -5.95
N ALA A 355 -19.78 0.51 -5.14
CA ALA A 355 -20.52 -0.75 -5.13
C ALA A 355 -21.16 -1.06 -6.49
N SER A 356 -21.76 -0.05 -7.14
CA SER A 356 -22.37 -0.19 -8.46
C SER A 356 -21.34 -0.49 -9.55
N ALA A 357 -20.20 0.22 -9.53
CA ALA A 357 -19.11 0.03 -10.49
C ALA A 357 -18.47 -1.37 -10.39
N ILE A 358 -18.17 -1.83 -9.18
CA ILE A 358 -17.64 -3.20 -8.97
C ILE A 358 -18.66 -4.25 -9.42
N ALA A 359 -19.96 -4.06 -9.15
CA ALA A 359 -21.01 -4.95 -9.63
C ALA A 359 -21.12 -5.00 -11.17
N SER A 360 -20.90 -3.87 -11.85
CA SER A 360 -20.78 -3.78 -13.32
C SER A 360 -19.43 -4.29 -13.87
N GLY A 361 -18.50 -4.72 -13.00
CA GLY A 361 -17.26 -5.39 -13.40
C GLY A 361 -15.98 -4.55 -13.27
N ALA A 362 -15.97 -3.42 -12.55
CA ALA A 362 -14.73 -2.75 -12.19
C ALA A 362 -13.88 -3.57 -11.19
N ASP A 363 -12.58 -3.32 -11.12
CA ASP A 363 -11.62 -4.10 -10.31
C ASP A 363 -11.17 -3.38 -9.04
N MET A 364 -11.04 -2.06 -9.12
CA MET A 364 -10.50 -1.24 -8.04
C MET A 364 -11.19 0.12 -7.94
N ILE A 365 -11.09 0.73 -6.77
CA ILE A 365 -11.56 2.09 -6.50
C ILE A 365 -10.35 3.01 -6.32
N ASN A 366 -10.44 4.22 -6.86
CA ASN A 366 -9.47 5.28 -6.70
C ASN A 366 -10.12 6.41 -5.88
N ASP A 367 -9.88 6.43 -4.57
CA ASP A 367 -10.51 7.38 -3.66
C ASP A 367 -9.55 8.54 -3.35
N VAL A 368 -9.82 9.68 -3.97
CA VAL A 368 -9.11 10.94 -3.74
C VAL A 368 -9.20 11.46 -2.29
N SER A 369 -10.12 10.95 -1.48
CA SER A 369 -10.27 11.29 -0.07
C SER A 369 -9.55 10.33 0.87
N GLY A 370 -9.09 9.18 0.39
CA GLY A 370 -8.51 8.12 1.21
C GLY A 370 -9.45 7.62 2.33
N GLY A 371 -10.77 7.60 2.08
CA GLY A 371 -11.79 7.21 3.05
C GLY A 371 -12.24 8.34 3.98
N THR A 372 -12.33 9.58 3.51
CA THR A 372 -12.70 10.74 4.38
C THR A 372 -13.91 11.56 3.93
N LEU A 373 -14.38 11.43 2.68
CA LEU A 373 -15.61 12.13 2.22
C LEU A 373 -16.88 11.27 2.33
N ASP A 374 -16.75 9.96 2.43
CA ASP A 374 -17.84 9.01 2.70
C ASP A 374 -17.35 7.98 3.73
N PRO A 375 -17.99 7.84 4.91
CA PRO A 375 -17.56 6.85 5.90
C PRO A 375 -17.77 5.40 5.46
N GLU A 376 -18.70 5.14 4.52
CA GLU A 376 -19.06 3.79 4.09
C GLU A 376 -18.18 3.26 2.94
N ILE A 377 -17.26 4.07 2.39
CA ILE A 377 -16.41 3.64 1.27
C ILE A 377 -15.45 2.51 1.67
N LEU A 378 -14.78 2.61 2.83
CA LEU A 378 -13.83 1.58 3.29
C LEU A 378 -14.55 0.27 3.67
N PRO A 379 -15.64 0.27 4.48
CA PRO A 379 -16.43 -0.94 4.71
C PRO A 379 -17.02 -1.55 3.42
N THR A 380 -17.41 -0.71 2.46
CA THR A 380 -17.93 -1.17 1.17
C THR A 380 -16.85 -1.88 0.35
N VAL A 381 -15.64 -1.30 0.22
CA VAL A 381 -14.57 -1.94 -0.55
C VAL A 381 -14.02 -3.20 0.15
N ALA A 382 -13.98 -3.22 1.49
CA ALA A 382 -13.68 -4.42 2.27
C ALA A 382 -14.65 -5.57 1.94
N ARG A 383 -15.97 -5.31 2.00
CA ARG A 383 -17.02 -6.28 1.66
C ARG A 383 -16.98 -6.73 0.20
N LEU A 384 -16.50 -5.89 -0.71
CA LEU A 384 -16.34 -6.22 -2.13
C LEU A 384 -15.08 -7.04 -2.43
N GLY A 385 -14.11 -7.09 -1.51
CA GLY A 385 -12.83 -7.81 -1.71
C GLY A 385 -11.98 -7.22 -2.84
N LYS A 386 -12.03 -5.90 -3.03
CA LYS A 386 -11.39 -5.20 -4.16
C LYS A 386 -10.26 -4.29 -3.71
N THR A 387 -9.43 -3.92 -4.67
CA THR A 387 -8.24 -3.08 -4.45
C THR A 387 -8.65 -1.61 -4.36
N ILE A 388 -7.99 -0.83 -3.50
CA ILE A 388 -8.26 0.61 -3.31
C ILE A 388 -6.97 1.41 -3.40
N CYS A 389 -7.01 2.54 -4.13
CA CYS A 389 -6.01 3.58 -4.02
C CYS A 389 -6.48 4.65 -3.02
N LEU A 390 -5.69 4.88 -1.97
CA LEU A 390 -5.92 5.89 -0.94
C LEU A 390 -5.00 7.08 -1.21
N MET A 391 -5.57 8.20 -1.66
CA MET A 391 -4.78 9.41 -1.92
C MET A 391 -4.72 10.34 -0.70
N HIS A 392 -3.59 11.01 -0.50
CA HIS A 392 -3.47 12.09 0.49
C HIS A 392 -4.15 13.38 0.01
N MET A 393 -5.34 13.67 0.52
CA MET A 393 -6.00 14.98 0.47
C MET A 393 -6.32 15.48 1.89
N ARG A 394 -6.46 16.79 2.06
CA ARG A 394 -6.99 17.45 3.26
C ARG A 394 -8.17 18.33 2.87
N GLY A 395 -9.24 18.32 3.67
CA GLY A 395 -10.49 19.02 3.34
C GLY A 395 -11.20 18.39 2.14
N THR A 396 -11.81 19.25 1.33
CA THR A 396 -12.62 18.88 0.15
C THR A 396 -12.03 19.51 -1.12
N PRO A 397 -12.41 19.08 -2.35
CA PRO A 397 -11.96 19.72 -3.58
C PRO A 397 -12.13 21.25 -3.62
N GLN A 398 -13.16 21.77 -2.93
CA GLN A 398 -13.46 23.21 -2.84
C GLN A 398 -12.66 23.94 -1.75
N THR A 399 -12.15 23.24 -0.73
CA THR A 399 -11.51 23.84 0.46
C THR A 399 -10.01 23.50 0.61
N MET A 400 -9.53 22.46 -0.06
CA MET A 400 -8.18 21.90 0.13
C MET A 400 -7.04 22.90 -0.09
N MET A 401 -7.21 23.89 -0.98
CA MET A 401 -6.18 24.88 -1.26
C MET A 401 -5.95 25.88 -0.12
N GLY A 402 -6.82 25.90 0.90
CA GLY A 402 -6.59 26.59 2.17
C GLY A 402 -5.84 25.75 3.22
N GLN A 403 -5.59 24.45 2.97
CA GLN A 403 -5.09 23.49 3.97
C GLN A 403 -3.64 23.03 3.67
N THR A 404 -2.84 23.91 3.07
CA THR A 404 -1.48 23.62 2.58
C THR A 404 -0.36 23.84 3.61
N ASP A 405 -0.69 23.99 4.90
CA ASP A 405 0.30 24.13 5.98
C ASP A 405 0.70 22.77 6.57
N TYR A 406 1.99 22.43 6.49
CA TYR A 406 2.55 21.16 6.93
C TYR A 406 3.66 21.42 7.96
N GLN A 407 3.27 21.89 9.15
CA GLN A 407 4.17 22.37 10.20
C GLN A 407 5.22 21.32 10.67
N GLY A 408 4.89 20.03 10.59
CA GLY A 408 5.82 18.91 10.85
C GLY A 408 6.79 18.59 9.70
N GLY A 409 6.82 19.42 8.65
CA GLY A 409 7.45 19.12 7.38
C GLY A 409 6.55 18.28 6.47
N LEU A 410 6.61 18.52 5.16
CA LEU A 410 5.70 17.91 4.19
C LEU A 410 5.74 16.38 4.20
N ILE A 411 6.92 15.77 4.04
CA ILE A 411 7.05 14.31 3.92
C ILE A 411 6.63 13.56 5.20
N PRO A 412 7.09 13.93 6.43
CA PRO A 412 6.64 13.28 7.66
C PRO A 412 5.13 13.39 7.90
N THR A 413 4.55 14.56 7.61
CA THR A 413 3.10 14.77 7.78
C THR A 413 2.29 13.96 6.77
N VAL A 414 2.68 13.96 5.48
CA VAL A 414 2.03 13.15 4.43
C VAL A 414 2.11 11.65 4.74
N ALA A 415 3.27 11.17 5.23
CA ALA A 415 3.44 9.77 5.64
C ALA A 415 2.55 9.40 6.83
N SER A 416 2.49 10.26 7.86
CA SER A 416 1.65 10.06 9.04
C SER A 416 0.15 10.04 8.71
N GLU A 417 -0.31 10.95 7.84
CA GLU A 417 -1.71 10.99 7.42
C GLU A 417 -2.07 9.78 6.54
N LEU A 418 -1.18 9.33 5.65
CA LEU A 418 -1.39 8.08 4.90
C LEU A 418 -1.39 6.83 5.77
N LEU A 419 -0.47 6.70 6.76
CA LEU A 419 -0.49 5.62 7.75
C LEU A 419 -1.84 5.55 8.50
N GLN A 420 -2.42 6.72 8.84
CA GLN A 420 -3.74 6.78 9.45
C GLN A 420 -4.88 6.35 8.51
N ARG A 421 -4.71 6.38 7.18
CA ARG A 421 -5.70 5.86 6.21
C ARG A 421 -5.51 4.37 5.96
N VAL A 422 -4.26 3.88 5.91
CA VAL A 422 -3.94 2.44 5.91
C VAL A 422 -4.56 1.75 7.13
N ALA A 423 -4.35 2.30 8.33
CA ALA A 423 -4.92 1.76 9.57
C ALA A 423 -6.47 1.80 9.59
N ALA A 424 -7.09 2.80 8.98
CA ALA A 424 -8.56 2.87 8.85
C ALA A 424 -9.10 1.84 7.84
N ALA A 425 -8.40 1.62 6.73
CA ALA A 425 -8.73 0.59 5.75
C ALA A 425 -8.58 -0.83 6.33
N GLU A 426 -7.47 -1.11 7.01
CA GLU A 426 -7.25 -2.38 7.73
C GLU A 426 -8.35 -2.60 8.78
N ALA A 427 -8.69 -1.59 9.58
CA ALA A 427 -9.77 -1.68 10.59
C ALA A 427 -11.18 -1.85 9.99
N ALA A 428 -11.42 -1.39 8.77
CA ALA A 428 -12.65 -1.65 8.01
C ALA A 428 -12.68 -3.06 7.37
N GLY A 429 -11.59 -3.83 7.46
CA GLY A 429 -11.46 -5.18 6.91
C GLY A 429 -10.78 -5.26 5.54
N ILE A 430 -10.30 -4.14 4.97
CA ILE A 430 -9.53 -4.17 3.72
C ILE A 430 -8.19 -4.86 4.01
N ARG A 431 -7.92 -5.98 3.32
CA ARG A 431 -6.67 -6.72 3.47
C ARG A 431 -5.52 -5.85 2.94
N ARG A 432 -4.37 -5.82 3.62
CA ARG A 432 -3.27 -4.88 3.35
C ARG A 432 -2.71 -5.00 1.92
N TRP A 433 -2.72 -6.20 1.35
CA TRP A 433 -2.37 -6.44 -0.06
C TRP A 433 -3.32 -5.78 -1.08
N ARG A 434 -4.50 -5.31 -0.67
CA ARG A 434 -5.48 -4.58 -1.51
C ARG A 434 -5.30 -3.05 -1.47
N ILE A 435 -4.25 -2.52 -0.85
CA ILE A 435 -4.04 -1.07 -0.69
C ILE A 435 -2.95 -0.54 -1.64
N ILE A 436 -3.24 0.58 -2.30
CA ILE A 436 -2.32 1.41 -3.11
C ILE A 436 -2.34 2.83 -2.50
N LEU A 437 -1.23 3.59 -2.59
CA LEU A 437 -1.13 4.95 -2.04
C LEU A 437 -0.79 5.99 -3.12
N ASP A 438 -1.42 7.18 -3.10
CA ASP A 438 -0.97 8.36 -3.89
C ASP A 438 -0.67 9.55 -2.96
N PRO A 439 0.49 10.24 -3.10
CA PRO A 439 0.85 11.38 -2.25
C PRO A 439 0.01 12.64 -2.50
N GLY A 440 -0.94 12.63 -3.43
CA GLY A 440 -1.89 13.68 -3.74
C GLY A 440 -1.26 14.89 -4.42
N ILE A 441 -0.62 14.71 -5.58
CA ILE A 441 -0.03 15.83 -6.33
C ILE A 441 -1.11 16.83 -6.74
N GLY A 442 -0.97 18.07 -6.30
CA GLY A 442 -1.93 19.16 -6.51
C GLY A 442 -3.16 19.12 -5.59
N PHE A 443 -3.23 18.22 -4.61
CA PHE A 443 -4.32 18.14 -3.64
C PHE A 443 -3.83 18.61 -2.26
N ALA A 444 -4.39 19.70 -1.75
CA ALA A 444 -3.95 20.41 -0.54
C ALA A 444 -2.44 20.80 -0.53
N LYS A 445 -1.84 21.14 -1.68
CA LYS A 445 -0.39 21.37 -1.82
C LYS A 445 -0.04 22.50 -2.78
N THR A 446 0.89 23.37 -2.38
CA THR A 446 1.46 24.44 -3.21
C THR A 446 2.38 23.89 -4.32
N ALA A 447 2.69 24.70 -5.33
CA ALA A 447 3.64 24.33 -6.38
C ALA A 447 4.99 23.84 -5.83
N ALA A 448 5.55 24.52 -4.82
CA ALA A 448 6.81 24.14 -4.18
C ALA A 448 6.71 22.78 -3.45
N GLN A 449 5.57 22.51 -2.78
CA GLN A 449 5.32 21.23 -2.10
C GLN A 449 5.15 20.07 -3.08
N ASN A 450 4.49 20.29 -4.21
CA ASN A 450 4.40 19.28 -5.29
C ASN A 450 5.78 18.92 -5.86
N LEU A 451 6.67 19.92 -6.01
CA LEU A 451 8.07 19.69 -6.39
C LEU A 451 8.90 19.02 -5.29
N GLU A 452 8.61 19.26 -4.01
CA GLU A 452 9.27 18.55 -2.91
C GLU A 452 8.90 17.06 -2.90
N ILE A 453 7.61 16.71 -3.06
CA ILE A 453 7.19 15.31 -3.13
C ILE A 453 7.86 14.61 -4.31
N LEU A 454 7.85 15.19 -5.52
CA LEU A 454 8.52 14.58 -6.67
C LEU A 454 10.04 14.39 -6.46
N ARG A 455 10.69 15.27 -5.67
CA ARG A 455 12.11 15.17 -5.31
C ARG A 455 12.39 14.16 -4.19
N ARG A 456 11.40 13.86 -3.34
CA ARG A 456 11.55 13.09 -2.09
C ARG A 456 10.61 11.87 -2.02
N LEU A 457 10.03 11.45 -3.14
CA LEU A 457 9.03 10.38 -3.19
C LEU A 457 9.61 9.05 -2.69
N GLU A 458 10.88 8.77 -2.98
CA GLU A 458 11.60 7.62 -2.42
C GLU A 458 11.55 7.62 -0.89
N ALA A 459 11.90 8.74 -0.25
CA ALA A 459 11.88 8.89 1.21
C ALA A 459 10.46 8.92 1.83
N LEU A 460 9.42 9.08 1.02
CA LEU A 460 8.01 8.90 1.41
C LEU A 460 7.58 7.43 1.26
N LYS A 461 7.98 6.76 0.16
CA LYS A 461 7.74 5.34 -0.07
C LYS A 461 8.45 4.50 0.99
N THR A 462 9.73 4.72 1.24
CA THR A 462 10.52 3.99 2.26
C THR A 462 10.23 4.44 3.71
N TRP A 463 9.13 5.14 3.96
CA TRP A 463 8.75 5.50 5.33
C TRP A 463 8.28 4.23 6.09
N PRO A 464 8.66 4.04 7.37
CA PRO A 464 8.29 2.85 8.12
C PRO A 464 6.79 2.56 8.11
N GLY A 465 6.41 1.35 7.70
CA GLY A 465 5.02 0.91 7.55
C GLY A 465 4.35 1.23 6.20
N LEU A 466 5.04 1.93 5.29
CA LEU A 466 4.58 2.22 3.91
C LEU A 466 5.44 1.59 2.81
N ALA A 467 6.61 1.04 3.15
CA ALA A 467 7.62 0.58 2.18
C ALA A 467 7.18 -0.61 1.32
N GLU A 468 6.30 -1.46 1.87
CA GLU A 468 5.78 -2.67 1.24
C GLU A 468 4.62 -2.37 0.28
N LEU A 469 4.00 -1.18 0.40
CA LEU A 469 2.82 -0.81 -0.36
C LEU A 469 3.18 -0.21 -1.73
N PRO A 470 2.40 -0.50 -2.79
CA PRO A 470 2.59 0.11 -4.10
C PRO A 470 2.13 1.57 -4.14
N TRP A 471 2.81 2.38 -4.96
CA TRP A 471 2.58 3.82 -5.06
C TRP A 471 2.07 4.24 -6.45
N LEU A 472 1.05 5.09 -6.46
CA LEU A 472 0.45 5.73 -7.63
C LEU A 472 0.78 7.22 -7.61
N VAL A 473 1.04 7.83 -8.77
CA VAL A 473 1.28 9.30 -8.86
C VAL A 473 0.51 9.93 -10.02
N GLY A 474 -0.53 10.70 -9.68
CA GLY A 474 -1.29 11.54 -10.62
C GLY A 474 -0.75 12.95 -10.82
N SER A 475 0.37 13.11 -11.53
CA SER A 475 0.98 14.43 -11.81
C SER A 475 0.52 15.10 -13.11
N SER A 476 -0.17 14.39 -14.01
CA SER A 476 -0.42 14.83 -15.40
C SER A 476 -1.21 16.13 -15.54
N ARG A 477 -0.70 17.05 -16.37
CA ARG A 477 -1.30 18.34 -16.76
C ARG A 477 -1.65 19.33 -15.62
N LYS A 478 -1.22 19.06 -14.38
CA LYS A 478 -1.49 19.89 -13.19
C LYS A 478 -1.00 21.35 -13.37
N SER A 479 -1.67 22.31 -12.73
CA SER A 479 -1.42 23.76 -12.90
C SER A 479 0.04 24.16 -12.74
N PHE A 480 0.70 23.70 -11.66
CA PHE A 480 2.10 24.03 -11.37
C PHE A 480 3.07 23.69 -12.51
N ILE A 481 2.73 22.73 -13.37
CA ILE A 481 3.53 22.41 -14.56
C ILE A 481 3.41 23.54 -15.59
N GLY A 482 2.21 24.05 -15.82
CA GLY A 482 1.97 25.21 -16.70
C GLY A 482 2.62 26.48 -16.16
N ASP A 483 2.51 26.72 -14.86
CA ASP A 483 3.11 27.88 -14.18
C ASP A 483 4.65 27.92 -14.35
N ILE A 484 5.32 26.76 -14.30
CA ILE A 484 6.78 26.62 -14.45
C ILE A 484 7.22 26.62 -15.92
N THR A 485 6.42 26.05 -16.83
CA THR A 485 6.79 25.88 -18.26
C THR A 485 6.22 26.95 -19.18
N ALA A 486 5.46 27.91 -18.64
CA ALA A 486 4.61 28.87 -19.37
C ALA A 486 3.54 28.24 -20.28
N ALA A 487 3.30 26.93 -20.19
CA ALA A 487 2.29 26.19 -20.95
C ALA A 487 0.88 26.46 -20.36
N LYS A 488 0.19 27.43 -20.96
CA LYS A 488 -1.10 27.93 -20.49
C LYS A 488 -2.17 26.85 -20.55
N GLU A 489 -2.32 26.18 -21.68
CA GLU A 489 -3.38 25.18 -21.84
C GLU A 489 -2.98 23.84 -21.22
N PRO A 490 -3.90 23.10 -20.57
CA PRO A 490 -3.60 21.79 -19.98
C PRO A 490 -2.99 20.81 -20.99
N SER A 491 -3.39 20.87 -22.26
CA SER A 491 -2.86 20.03 -23.35
C SER A 491 -1.42 20.35 -23.76
N GLU A 492 -0.91 21.55 -23.50
CA GLU A 492 0.47 21.95 -23.84
C GLU A 492 1.49 21.42 -22.83
N ARG A 493 1.04 21.05 -21.62
CA ARG A 493 1.86 20.65 -20.47
C ARG A 493 2.48 19.24 -20.59
N ILE A 494 2.55 18.68 -21.80
CA ILE A 494 2.98 17.29 -22.04
C ILE A 494 4.45 17.05 -21.71
N TRP A 495 5.35 17.98 -22.08
CA TRP A 495 6.78 17.86 -21.79
C TRP A 495 7.11 18.07 -20.31
N GLY A 496 6.40 19.00 -19.65
CA GLY A 496 6.49 19.13 -18.20
C GLY A 496 5.94 17.90 -17.47
N THR A 497 4.87 17.28 -17.99
CA THR A 497 4.34 16.00 -17.49
C THR A 497 5.34 14.85 -17.70
N ALA A 498 6.08 14.82 -18.81
CA ALA A 498 7.15 13.84 -19.02
C ALA A 498 8.20 13.91 -17.90
N SER A 499 8.63 15.12 -17.53
CA SER A 499 9.57 15.34 -16.43
C SER A 499 9.01 14.89 -15.07
N THR A 500 7.72 15.15 -14.78
CA THR A 500 7.11 14.71 -13.51
C THR A 500 6.85 13.20 -13.46
N VAL A 501 6.55 12.56 -14.61
CA VAL A 501 6.44 11.10 -14.74
C VAL A 501 7.81 10.42 -14.54
N ALA A 502 8.87 10.93 -15.17
CA ALA A 502 10.23 10.40 -14.98
C ALA A 502 10.68 10.50 -13.52
N ALA A 503 10.45 11.65 -12.86
CA ALA A 503 10.75 11.84 -11.44
C ALA A 503 9.92 10.90 -10.53
N ALA A 504 8.66 10.64 -10.85
CA ALA A 504 7.83 9.70 -10.10
C ALA A 504 8.35 8.26 -10.22
N VAL A 505 8.74 7.81 -11.43
CA VAL A 505 9.30 6.48 -11.67
C VAL A 505 10.65 6.32 -10.95
N GLN A 506 11.51 7.35 -11.00
CA GLN A 506 12.75 7.43 -10.23
C GLN A 506 12.49 7.30 -8.72
N GLY A 507 11.51 8.03 -8.19
CA GLY A 507 11.06 7.96 -6.80
C GLY A 507 10.34 6.65 -6.43
N GLY A 508 10.28 5.67 -7.34
CA GLY A 508 9.75 4.34 -7.08
C GLY A 508 8.25 4.16 -7.27
N ALA A 509 7.54 5.11 -7.90
CA ALA A 509 6.10 5.00 -8.21
C ALA A 509 5.80 3.83 -9.15
N ASP A 510 4.92 2.94 -8.73
CA ASP A 510 4.61 1.69 -9.43
C ASP A 510 3.48 1.88 -10.46
N VAL A 511 2.65 2.91 -10.28
CA VAL A 511 1.62 3.36 -11.23
C VAL A 511 1.76 4.87 -11.52
N VAL A 512 1.63 5.29 -12.78
CA VAL A 512 1.54 6.71 -13.17
C VAL A 512 0.19 7.01 -13.84
N ARG A 513 -0.53 8.03 -13.34
CA ARG A 513 -1.89 8.40 -13.80
C ARG A 513 -1.83 9.59 -14.75
N VAL A 514 -2.22 9.37 -16.02
CA VAL A 514 -1.90 10.25 -17.15
C VAL A 514 -3.03 10.39 -18.18
N HIS A 515 -3.08 11.55 -18.85
CA HIS A 515 -3.96 11.78 -20.01
C HIS A 515 -3.29 11.33 -21.31
N ASP A 516 -2.02 11.72 -21.51
CA ASP A 516 -1.25 11.55 -22.75
C ASP A 516 -0.54 10.19 -22.80
N VAL A 517 -1.34 9.12 -22.84
CA VAL A 517 -0.91 7.74 -22.59
C VAL A 517 0.21 7.26 -23.51
N ALA A 518 0.11 7.47 -24.83
CA ALA A 518 1.06 6.90 -25.79
C ALA A 518 2.45 7.54 -25.70
N GLU A 519 2.53 8.76 -25.19
CA GLU A 519 3.74 9.52 -24.93
C GLU A 519 4.28 9.16 -23.55
N MET A 520 3.44 9.18 -22.51
CA MET A 520 3.86 8.87 -21.14
C MET A 520 4.26 7.40 -20.96
N ALA A 521 3.71 6.46 -21.74
CA ALA A 521 4.19 5.07 -21.77
C ALA A 521 5.58 4.93 -22.42
N LYS A 522 6.01 5.86 -23.30
CA LYS A 522 7.40 5.90 -23.79
C LYS A 522 8.33 6.47 -22.71
N VAL A 523 7.89 7.52 -22.01
CA VAL A 523 8.62 8.10 -20.87
C VAL A 523 8.78 7.07 -19.75
N ALA A 524 7.70 6.38 -19.34
CA ALA A 524 7.71 5.37 -18.29
C ALA A 524 8.68 4.21 -18.62
N ARG A 525 8.64 3.66 -19.84
CA ARG A 525 9.59 2.61 -20.26
C ARG A 525 11.06 3.07 -20.30
N MET A 526 11.31 4.33 -20.69
CA MET A 526 12.67 4.88 -20.66
C MET A 526 13.13 5.13 -19.22
N ALA A 527 12.24 5.57 -18.33
CA ALA A 527 12.52 5.74 -16.92
C ALA A 527 12.75 4.39 -16.21
N ASP A 528 11.94 3.38 -16.51
CA ASP A 528 12.17 2.00 -16.07
C ASP A 528 13.57 1.54 -16.54
N ALA A 529 13.93 1.72 -17.81
CA ALA A 529 15.26 1.34 -18.32
C ALA A 529 16.45 2.12 -17.70
N ILE A 530 16.21 3.23 -16.99
CA ILE A 530 17.24 3.99 -16.25
C ILE A 530 17.34 3.52 -14.79
N TRP A 531 16.20 3.31 -14.12
CA TRP A 531 16.12 3.12 -12.66
C TRP A 531 15.74 1.70 -12.22
N ARG A 532 15.25 0.85 -13.12
CA ARG A 532 14.78 -0.52 -12.86
C ARG A 532 15.57 -1.51 -13.69
N ARG A 533 16.51 -2.19 -13.04
CA ARG A 533 17.41 -3.13 -13.70
C ARG A 533 16.60 -4.32 -14.22
N SER A 534 16.65 -4.53 -15.54
CA SER A 534 16.19 -5.76 -16.19
C SER A 534 17.05 -6.94 -15.75
#